data_AF-A0A847ARX3-F1
#
_entry.id   AF-A0A847ARX3-F1
#
_cell.length_a   1.000
_cell.length_b   1.000
_cell.length_c   1.000
_cell.angle_alpha   90.00
_cell.angle_beta   90.00
_cell.angle_gamma   90.00
#
_symmetry.space_group_name_H-M   'P 1'
#
loop_
_entity.id
_entity.type
_entity.pdbx_description
1 polymer ?
#
loop_
_entity_poly.entity_id
_entity_poly.type
_entity_poly.pdbx_seq_one_letter_code
_entity_poly.pdbx_strand_id
1 'polypeptide(L)'
;MYETRQQMRKQMREHRFFYHFILAIGIFVFSQGCSLMPKNASYAATAVILGIIMHNASVGKVFERIFKISFQQNTQVAMIISLLLIAIISYFVNFGFAFFLLLDLAAIILFVSLSIILSKLKNRQE
;
A
#
# COMPACT_ATOMS: atom_id res chain seq x y z
N MET A 1 -10.13 -14.63 -34.33
CA MET A 1 -9.03 -15.22 -33.52
C MET A 1 -7.91 -14.22 -33.19
N TYR A 2 -7.51 -13.35 -34.12
CA TYR A 2 -6.48 -12.31 -33.86
C TYR A 2 -7.02 -11.18 -32.96
N GLU A 3 -8.27 -10.76 -33.15
CA GLU A 3 -8.96 -9.77 -32.32
C GLU A 3 -9.11 -10.23 -30.86
N THR A 4 -9.43 -11.50 -30.65
CA THR A 4 -9.56 -12.13 -29.33
C THR A 4 -8.22 -12.09 -28.57
N ARG A 5 -7.09 -12.32 -29.27
CA ARG A 5 -5.75 -12.19 -28.67
C ARG A 5 -5.37 -10.74 -28.38
N GLN A 6 -5.81 -9.76 -29.19
CA GLN A 6 -5.60 -8.35 -28.93
C GLN A 6 -6.42 -7.84 -27.74
N GLN A 7 -7.67 -8.30 -27.60
CA GLN A 7 -8.53 -8.00 -26.44
C GLN A 7 -7.94 -8.57 -25.14
N MET A 8 -7.46 -9.83 -25.14
CA MET A 8 -6.73 -10.39 -23.99
C MET A 8 -5.49 -9.57 -23.61
N ARG A 9 -4.72 -9.09 -24.60
CA ARG A 9 -3.54 -8.24 -24.34
C ARG A 9 -3.91 -6.84 -23.82
N LYS A 10 -5.07 -6.30 -24.20
CA LYS A 10 -5.60 -5.05 -23.64
C LYS A 10 -6.06 -5.25 -22.19
N GLN A 11 -6.84 -6.30 -21.91
CA GLN A 11 -7.25 -6.66 -20.54
C GLN A 11 -6.04 -6.92 -19.62
N MET A 12 -5.02 -7.64 -20.11
CA MET A 12 -3.78 -7.85 -19.36
C MET A 12 -3.00 -6.54 -19.12
N ARG A 13 -3.16 -5.54 -19.98
CA ARG A 13 -2.58 -4.20 -19.79
C ARG A 13 -3.37 -3.37 -18.78
N GLU A 14 -4.70 -3.38 -18.84
CA GLU A 14 -5.55 -2.69 -17.85
C GLU A 14 -5.35 -3.27 -16.44
N HIS A 15 -5.33 -4.60 -16.29
CA HIS A 15 -4.99 -5.26 -15.02
C HIS A 15 -3.55 -4.99 -14.55
N ARG A 16 -2.62 -4.60 -15.45
CA ARG A 16 -1.27 -4.18 -15.04
C ARG A 16 -1.28 -2.84 -14.32
N PHE A 17 -2.14 -1.92 -14.71
CA PHE A 17 -2.19 -0.59 -14.09
C PHE A 17 -3.17 -0.51 -12.93
N PHE A 18 -4.19 -1.38 -12.89
CA PHE A 18 -5.20 -1.39 -11.84
C PHE A 18 -4.63 -1.35 -10.41
N TYR A 19 -3.69 -2.24 -10.07
CA TYR A 19 -3.09 -2.25 -8.73
C TYR A 19 -2.20 -1.03 -8.44
N HIS A 20 -1.59 -0.41 -9.47
CA HIS A 20 -0.85 0.83 -9.28
C HIS A 20 -1.79 1.99 -8.98
N PHE A 21 -2.96 2.04 -9.65
CA PHE A 21 -4.00 3.02 -9.35
C PHE A 21 -4.59 2.81 -7.95
N ILE A 22 -4.88 1.57 -7.56
CA ILE A 22 -5.35 1.29 -6.19
C ILE A 22 -4.32 1.73 -5.17
N LEU A 23 -3.03 1.47 -5.41
CA LEU A 23 -1.97 1.90 -4.51
C LEU A 23 -1.90 3.43 -4.41
N ALA A 24 -1.91 4.15 -5.54
CA ALA A 24 -1.85 5.60 -5.55
C ALA A 24 -3.07 6.24 -4.86
N ILE A 25 -4.27 5.71 -5.11
CA ILE A 25 -5.50 6.17 -4.43
C ILE A 25 -5.43 5.80 -2.94
N GLY A 26 -4.95 4.62 -2.60
CA GLY A 26 -4.77 4.18 -1.22
C GLY A 26 -3.87 5.12 -0.43
N ILE A 27 -2.72 5.50 -1.01
CA ILE A 27 -1.79 6.47 -0.40
C ILE A 27 -2.47 7.81 -0.17
N PHE A 28 -3.16 8.32 -1.20
CA PHE A 28 -3.84 9.61 -1.12
C PHE A 28 -4.95 9.61 -0.08
N VAL A 29 -5.84 8.61 -0.10
CA VAL A 29 -6.98 8.49 0.80
C VAL A 29 -6.54 8.28 2.24
N PHE A 30 -5.53 7.44 2.48
CA PHE A 30 -4.96 7.24 3.81
C PHE A 30 -4.37 8.54 4.36
N SER A 31 -3.52 9.20 3.57
CA SER A 31 -2.86 10.45 3.97
C SER A 31 -3.86 11.59 4.23
N GLN A 32 -4.92 11.70 3.41
CA GLN A 32 -6.02 12.64 3.64
C GLN A 32 -6.80 12.31 4.91
N GLY A 33 -7.12 11.03 5.12
CA GLY A 33 -7.78 10.55 6.33
C GLY A 33 -7.01 10.92 7.59
N CYS A 34 -5.70 10.62 7.63
CA CYS A 34 -4.84 10.99 8.76
C CYS A 34 -4.76 12.51 8.97
N SER A 35 -4.67 13.31 7.90
CA SER A 35 -4.62 14.78 8.03
C SER A 35 -5.92 15.40 8.55
N LEU A 36 -7.06 14.75 8.30
CA LEU A 36 -8.39 15.23 8.74
C LEU A 36 -8.80 14.65 10.10
N MET A 37 -8.09 13.66 10.63
CA MET A 37 -8.40 12.98 11.89
C MET A 37 -8.60 13.92 13.09
N PRO A 38 -7.77 14.97 13.29
CA PRO A 38 -7.95 15.92 14.39
C PRO A 38 -9.20 16.82 14.25
N LYS A 39 -9.71 16.99 13.03
CA LYS A 39 -10.79 17.94 12.71
C LYS A 39 -12.15 17.25 12.60
N ASN A 40 -12.21 16.11 11.92
CA ASN A 40 -13.43 15.38 11.58
C ASN A 40 -13.21 13.86 11.72
N ALA A 41 -13.09 13.38 12.96
CA ALA A 41 -12.71 11.99 13.26
C ALA A 41 -13.64 10.94 12.59
N SER A 42 -14.95 11.17 12.54
CA SER A 42 -15.89 10.20 11.97
C SER A 42 -15.68 9.95 10.47
N TYR A 43 -15.45 11.00 9.68
CA TYR A 43 -15.16 10.90 8.24
C TYR A 43 -13.71 10.47 8.00
N ALA A 44 -12.78 10.96 8.82
CA ALA A 44 -11.38 10.60 8.71
C ALA A 44 -11.14 9.11 8.97
N ALA A 45 -11.82 8.51 9.96
CA ALA A 45 -11.69 7.10 10.29
C ALA A 45 -12.09 6.19 9.12
N THR A 46 -13.18 6.51 8.41
CA THR A 46 -13.61 5.72 7.25
C THR A 46 -12.62 5.84 6.09
N ALA A 47 -12.08 7.02 5.83
CA ALA A 47 -11.02 7.23 4.85
C ALA A 47 -9.74 6.46 5.21
N VAL A 48 -9.30 6.49 6.47
CA VAL A 48 -8.14 5.72 6.94
C VAL A 48 -8.36 4.22 6.76
N ILE A 49 -9.51 3.69 7.17
CA ILE A 49 -9.84 2.26 7.00
C ILE A 49 -9.82 1.88 5.51
N LEU A 50 -10.43 2.70 4.66
CA LEU A 50 -10.42 2.47 3.22
C LEU A 50 -9.00 2.49 2.65
N GLY A 51 -8.18 3.44 3.07
CA GLY A 51 -6.77 3.53 2.71
C GLY A 51 -5.99 2.28 3.11
N ILE A 52 -6.20 1.75 4.31
CA ILE A 52 -5.56 0.50 4.78
C ILE A 52 -5.99 -0.69 3.92
N ILE A 53 -7.28 -0.81 3.59
CA ILE A 53 -7.79 -1.89 2.72
C ILE A 53 -7.14 -1.81 1.33
N MET A 54 -7.02 -0.61 0.76
CA MET A 54 -6.38 -0.39 -0.53
C MET A 54 -4.90 -0.75 -0.52
N HIS A 55 -4.16 -0.40 0.55
CA HIS A 55 -2.78 -0.83 0.74
C HIS A 55 -2.66 -2.36 0.81
N ASN A 56 -3.54 -3.00 1.60
CA ASN A 56 -3.56 -4.45 1.73
C ASN A 56 -3.84 -5.16 0.39
N ALA A 57 -4.73 -4.62 -0.44
CA ALA A 57 -5.05 -5.21 -1.74
C ALA A 57 -3.97 -5.00 -2.82
N SER A 58 -3.18 -3.93 -2.72
CA SER A 58 -2.31 -3.47 -3.82
C SER A 58 -0.82 -3.65 -3.59
N VAL A 59 -0.29 -3.34 -2.40
CA VAL A 59 1.16 -3.24 -2.18
C VAL A 59 1.88 -4.54 -2.52
N GLY A 60 1.40 -5.69 -2.04
CA GLY A 60 2.00 -6.99 -2.35
C GLY A 60 1.98 -7.32 -3.85
N LYS A 61 0.87 -7.02 -4.54
CA LYS A 61 0.73 -7.25 -5.99
C LYS A 61 1.64 -6.35 -6.81
N VAL A 62 1.82 -5.10 -6.39
CA VAL A 62 2.75 -4.16 -7.03
C VAL A 62 4.19 -4.61 -6.77
N PHE A 63 4.52 -5.02 -5.54
CA PHE A 63 5.85 -5.52 -5.20
C PHE A 63 6.24 -6.76 -6.01
N GLU A 64 5.41 -7.80 -6.02
CA GLU A 64 5.67 -9.03 -6.79
C GLU A 64 5.89 -8.74 -8.27
N ARG A 65 5.14 -7.76 -8.81
CA ARG A 65 5.24 -7.37 -10.21
C ARG A 65 6.54 -6.62 -10.52
N ILE A 66 7.00 -5.75 -9.63
CA ILE A 66 8.22 -4.96 -9.82
C ILE A 66 9.46 -5.84 -9.59
N PHE A 67 9.51 -6.56 -8.47
CA PHE A 67 10.71 -7.28 -8.04
C PHE A 67 10.74 -8.74 -8.50
N LYS A 68 9.63 -9.29 -9.01
CA LYS A 68 9.50 -10.70 -9.43
C LYS A 68 9.84 -11.69 -8.30
N ILE A 69 9.61 -11.28 -7.06
CA ILE A 69 9.87 -12.03 -5.84
C ILE A 69 8.56 -12.15 -5.07
N SER A 70 8.24 -13.35 -4.55
CA SER A 70 7.09 -13.54 -3.65
C SER A 70 7.36 -12.85 -2.32
N PHE A 71 6.41 -12.04 -1.84
CA PHE A 71 6.51 -11.44 -0.51
C PHE A 71 6.03 -12.42 0.57
N GLN A 72 6.50 -12.21 1.81
CA GLN A 72 6.00 -12.95 2.97
C GLN A 72 4.80 -12.24 3.58
N GLN A 73 3.76 -12.99 3.97
CA GLN A 73 2.56 -12.43 4.61
C GLN A 73 2.91 -11.60 5.86
N ASN A 74 3.93 -12.01 6.62
CA ASN A 74 4.42 -11.29 7.81
C ASN A 74 4.84 -9.85 7.49
N THR A 75 5.42 -9.60 6.31
CA THR A 75 5.84 -8.26 5.90
C THR A 75 4.64 -7.36 5.62
N GLN A 76 3.57 -7.93 5.05
CA GLN A 76 2.31 -7.22 4.81
C GLN A 76 1.61 -6.87 6.13
N VAL A 77 1.61 -7.79 7.10
CA VAL A 77 1.10 -7.54 8.45
C VAL A 77 1.89 -6.42 9.13
N ALA A 78 3.23 -6.43 9.03
CA ALA A 78 4.07 -5.39 9.60
C ALA A 78 3.74 -4.00 9.03
N MET A 79 3.53 -3.88 7.71
CA MET A 79 3.10 -2.64 7.07
C MET A 79 1.75 -2.16 7.60
N ILE A 80 0.75 -3.06 7.73
CA ILE A 80 -0.57 -2.69 8.26
C ILE A 80 -0.47 -2.19 9.70
N ILE A 81 0.36 -2.83 10.53
CA ILE A 81 0.63 -2.37 11.89
C ILE A 81 1.26 -0.96 11.88
N SER A 82 2.20 -0.70 10.98
CA SER A 82 2.79 0.65 10.83
C SER A 82 1.73 1.69 10.44
N LEU A 83 0.84 1.37 9.49
CA LEU A 83 -0.25 2.26 9.08
C LEU A 83 -1.23 2.51 10.24
N LEU A 84 -1.56 1.50 11.02
CA LEU A 84 -2.41 1.65 12.21
C LEU A 84 -1.75 2.56 13.27
N LEU A 85 -0.45 2.41 13.50
CA LEU A 85 0.28 3.30 14.41
C LEU A 85 0.27 4.75 13.92
N ILE A 86 0.49 4.98 12.63
CA ILE A 86 0.39 6.31 12.01
C ILE A 86 -1.02 6.88 12.20
N ALA A 87 -2.06 6.07 11.97
CA ALA A 87 -3.44 6.49 12.17
C ALA A 87 -3.75 6.87 13.62
N ILE A 88 -3.28 6.10 14.61
CA ILE A 88 -3.44 6.42 16.03
C ILE A 88 -2.72 7.72 16.37
N ILE A 89 -1.47 7.90 15.92
CA ILE A 89 -0.70 9.13 16.17
C ILE A 89 -1.38 10.34 15.52
N SER A 90 -1.97 10.16 14.34
CA SER A 90 -2.68 11.23 13.61
C SER A 90 -3.87 11.80 14.37
N TYR A 91 -4.42 11.04 15.33
CA TYR A 91 -5.48 11.54 16.21
C TYR A 91 -4.96 12.59 17.20
N PHE A 92 -3.75 12.41 17.72
CA PHE A 92 -3.17 13.28 18.75
C PHE A 92 -2.39 14.46 18.17
N VAL A 93 -1.88 14.35 16.94
CA VAL A 93 -1.00 15.36 16.35
C VAL A 93 -1.56 15.90 15.05
N ASN A 94 -1.73 17.22 15.01
CA ASN A 94 -2.21 17.94 13.83
C ASN A 94 -1.04 18.27 12.89
N PHE A 95 -0.58 17.27 12.15
CA PHE A 95 0.35 17.45 11.05
C PHE A 95 -0.38 17.72 9.73
N GLY A 96 0.30 18.38 8.79
CA GLY A 96 -0.22 18.58 7.45
C GLY A 96 -0.20 17.29 6.61
N PHE A 97 -1.05 17.25 5.58
CA PHE A 97 -1.13 16.17 4.60
C PHE A 97 0.24 15.69 4.07
N ALA A 98 1.14 16.62 3.75
CA ALA A 98 2.47 16.28 3.22
C ALA A 98 3.29 15.40 4.18
N PHE A 99 3.13 15.59 5.49
CA PHE A 99 3.84 14.80 6.49
C PHE A 99 3.28 13.37 6.56
N PHE A 100 1.96 13.21 6.54
CA PHE A 100 1.34 11.87 6.50
C PHE A 100 1.65 11.14 5.20
N LEU A 101 1.72 11.85 4.08
CA LEU A 101 2.14 11.26 2.80
C LEU A 101 3.58 10.74 2.86
N LEU A 102 4.50 11.47 3.51
CA LEU A 102 5.87 10.99 3.72
C LEU A 102 5.92 9.76 4.64
N LEU A 103 5.13 9.75 5.71
CA LEU A 103 5.05 8.59 6.61
C LEU A 103 4.47 7.34 5.92
N ASP A 104 3.46 7.52 5.07
CA ASP A 104 2.85 6.45 4.30
C ASP A 104 3.85 5.86 3.29
N LEU A 105 4.54 6.73 2.53
CA LEU A 105 5.64 6.32 1.66
C LEU A 105 6.76 5.61 2.44
N ALA A 106 7.10 6.07 3.64
CA ALA A 106 8.08 5.42 4.49
C ALA A 106 7.63 4.01 4.92
N ALA A 107 6.35 3.81 5.23
CA ALA A 107 5.79 2.49 5.54
C ALA A 107 5.89 1.53 4.34
N ILE A 108 5.63 2.01 3.12
CA ILE A 108 5.80 1.24 1.89
C ILE A 108 7.27 0.90 1.65
N ILE A 109 8.19 1.85 1.86
CA ILE A 109 9.64 1.60 1.72
C ILE A 109 10.09 0.54 2.72
N LEU A 110 9.65 0.62 3.99
CA LEU A 110 9.94 -0.40 5.00
C LEU A 110 9.42 -1.78 4.56
N PHE A 111 8.21 -1.86 4.01
CA PHE A 111 7.67 -3.10 3.45
C PHE A 111 8.57 -3.68 2.35
N VAL A 112 8.99 -2.84 1.39
CA VAL A 112 9.85 -3.24 0.27
C VAL A 112 11.20 -3.76 0.80
N SER A 113 11.85 -3.01 1.69
CA SER A 113 13.14 -3.38 2.27
C SER A 113 13.07 -4.70 3.04
N LEU A 114 12.07 -4.86 3.92
CA LEU A 114 11.88 -6.08 4.69
C LEU A 114 11.59 -7.28 3.78
N SER A 115 10.77 -7.10 2.74
CA SER A 115 10.43 -8.17 1.81
C SER A 115 11.65 -8.67 1.05
N ILE A 116 12.53 -7.76 0.62
CA ILE A 116 13.79 -8.11 -0.06
C ILE A 116 14.75 -8.85 0.88
N ILE A 117 14.90 -8.37 2.11
CA ILE A 117 15.79 -8.98 3.12
C ILE A 117 15.32 -10.41 3.45
N LEU A 118 14.03 -10.57 3.75
CA LEU A 118 13.44 -11.87 4.10
C LEU A 118 13.48 -12.86 2.94
N SER A 119 13.25 -12.41 1.71
CA SER A 119 13.40 -13.26 0.53
C SER A 119 14.84 -13.75 0.35
N LYS A 120 15.84 -12.87 0.55
CA LYS A 120 17.26 -13.28 0.48
C LYS A 120 17.65 -14.26 1.58
N LEU A 121 17.11 -14.10 2.79
CA LEU A 121 17.34 -15.02 3.91
C LEU A 121 16.77 -16.41 3.62
N LYS A 122 15.54 -16.48 3.09
CA LYS A 122 14.91 -17.76 2.72
C LYS A 122 15.74 -18.51 1.67
N ASN A 123 16.18 -17.84 0.61
CA ASN A 123 17.00 -18.46 -0.45
C ASN A 123 18.40 -18.91 -0.01
N ARG A 124 18.86 -18.54 1.20
CA ARG A 124 20.13 -19.03 1.77
C ARG A 124 19.94 -20.26 2.68
N GLN A 125 18.72 -20.56 3.08
CA GLN A 125 18.39 -21.71 3.93
C GLN A 125 17.93 -22.93 3.13
N GLU A 126 17.55 -22.75 1.85
CA GLU A 126 17.35 -23.81 0.86
C GLU A 126 18.69 -24.14 0.16
#